data_AF-A0A3B1BKK9-F1
#
_entry.id   AF-A0A3B1BKK9-F1
#
_cell.length_a   1.000
_cell.length_b   1.000
_cell.length_c   1.000
_cell.angle_alpha   90.00
_cell.angle_beta   90.00
_cell.angle_gamma   90.00
#
_symmetry.space_group_name_H-M   'P 1'
#
loop_
_entity.id
_entity.type
_entity.pdbx_description
1 polymer ?
#
loop_
_entity_poly.entity_id
_entity_poly.type
_entity_poly.pdbx_seq_one_letter_code
_entity_poly.pdbx_strand_id
1 'polypeptide(L)'
;MNEFDIDSQYRTLSPSQILSWIEDDAQVMRLRADRDVIPGGYMAAAIPVLVDWQTSDLHGKSASIVLRHVNYGGNPFDKYTILHSVRVPLDGLESAELTLVPFGEGGRLGPLQHVQLRFVFEAGKEPLLMNLAGAETGTDPHIPDLVFGWVSWQRPDVGWELRKGMDDDAQIYWLSLRAFAGSQIFLEDALEGRDWFSYPLRLPGGKTGLIELFKTTVTLGDGAARDTLARMLAGGEEAWLKHTPACNDAEQNIHRQWDVLLKHIRASDPQSLAPVHLPPEQDTYQPLVRSCATMARYTVLLTVKRLIASGQDDGVVLDKLPEPLLGTTEVWMKEFAHTGLSGTFLLAPLAMRYVMRHLESVPPDMPYEFDAAGLLQQRDGKRYRIHYSHKGMTPYGPAFFP
;
A
#
# COMPACT_ATOMS: atom_id res chain seq x y z
N MET A 1 -31.25 1.09 24.63
CA MET A 1 -30.69 1.47 23.33
C MET A 1 -30.31 0.15 22.68
N ASN A 2 -31.08 -0.30 21.70
CA ASN A 2 -30.89 -1.65 21.12
C ASN A 2 -29.58 -1.69 20.33
N GLU A 3 -28.82 -2.77 20.45
CA GLU A 3 -27.59 -3.08 19.69
C GLU A 3 -27.81 -3.22 18.17
N PHE A 4 -29.03 -3.04 17.68
CA PHE A 4 -29.43 -3.26 16.28
C PHE A 4 -29.41 -2.00 15.40
N ASP A 5 -28.94 -0.85 15.89
CA ASP A 5 -28.90 0.40 15.11
C ASP A 5 -27.51 0.75 14.53
N ILE A 6 -26.52 -0.14 14.71
CA ILE A 6 -25.17 0.05 14.16
C ILE A 6 -25.14 -0.18 12.63
N ASP A 7 -26.08 -0.97 12.10
CA ASP A 7 -26.23 -1.22 10.67
C ASP A 7 -26.84 -0.06 9.88
N SER A 8 -27.40 0.98 10.53
CA SER A 8 -27.98 2.13 9.80
C SER A 8 -26.95 3.18 9.36
N GLN A 9 -25.73 3.12 9.90
CA GLN A 9 -24.68 4.11 9.64
C GLN A 9 -23.85 3.80 8.38
N TYR A 10 -23.59 2.52 8.12
CA TYR A 10 -22.72 2.06 7.03
C TYR A 10 -23.50 1.51 5.84
N ARG A 11 -22.99 1.75 4.64
CA ARG A 11 -23.43 1.08 3.42
C ARG A 11 -22.49 -0.09 3.15
N THR A 12 -22.95 -1.30 3.47
CA THR A 12 -22.24 -2.53 3.11
C THR A 12 -22.43 -2.84 1.63
N LEU A 13 -21.31 -3.05 0.93
CA LEU A 13 -21.29 -3.39 -0.49
C LEU A 13 -21.64 -4.87 -0.67
N SER A 14 -22.51 -5.18 -1.62
CA SER A 14 -22.92 -6.56 -1.88
C SER A 14 -21.79 -7.37 -2.53
N PRO A 15 -21.79 -8.71 -2.39
CA PRO A 15 -20.87 -9.58 -3.12
C PRO A 15 -20.93 -9.33 -4.63
N SER A 16 -22.11 -9.10 -5.20
CA SER A 16 -22.28 -8.77 -6.62
C SER A 16 -21.65 -7.44 -7.01
N GLN A 17 -21.69 -6.43 -6.13
CA GLN A 17 -21.00 -5.15 -6.37
C GLN A 17 -19.49 -5.36 -6.37
N ILE A 18 -18.96 -6.11 -5.40
CA ILE A 18 -17.52 -6.42 -5.32
C ILE A 18 -17.06 -7.29 -6.49
N LEU A 19 -17.84 -8.30 -6.86
CA LEU A 19 -17.61 -9.12 -8.04
C LEU A 19 -17.57 -8.26 -9.29
N SER A 20 -18.54 -7.35 -9.45
CA SER A 20 -18.50 -6.42 -10.58
C SER A 20 -17.24 -5.56 -10.58
N TRP A 21 -16.62 -5.25 -9.44
CA TRP A 21 -15.35 -4.52 -9.41
C TRP A 21 -14.15 -5.35 -9.85
N ILE A 22 -14.18 -6.64 -9.52
CA ILE A 22 -13.08 -7.57 -9.82
C ILE A 22 -13.20 -8.10 -11.26
N GLU A 23 -14.42 -8.34 -11.74
CA GLU A 23 -14.71 -8.94 -13.05
C GLU A 23 -14.95 -7.91 -14.16
N ASP A 24 -15.44 -6.71 -13.83
CA ASP A 24 -15.74 -5.66 -14.81
C ASP A 24 -14.64 -4.60 -14.76
N ASP A 25 -13.74 -4.63 -15.75
CA ASP A 25 -12.61 -3.71 -15.98
C ASP A 25 -13.04 -2.25 -16.09
N ALA A 26 -14.35 -2.05 -16.09
CA ALA A 26 -14.98 -0.87 -16.52
C ALA A 26 -15.14 0.18 -15.40
N GLN A 27 -15.46 -0.26 -14.18
CA GLN A 27 -16.16 0.60 -13.22
C GLN A 27 -15.23 1.56 -12.46
N VAL A 28 -15.55 2.86 -12.54
CA VAL A 28 -14.99 3.88 -11.64
C VAL A 28 -15.75 3.84 -10.31
N MET A 29 -15.05 3.58 -9.21
CA MET A 29 -15.70 3.45 -7.90
C MET A 29 -15.62 4.75 -7.12
N ARG A 30 -16.77 5.38 -6.88
CA ARG A 30 -16.89 6.48 -5.93
C ARG A 30 -17.30 5.94 -4.56
N LEU A 31 -16.41 6.07 -3.58
CA LEU A 31 -16.59 5.53 -2.24
C LEU A 31 -16.52 6.65 -1.20
N ARG A 32 -17.36 6.56 -0.17
CA ARG A 32 -17.26 7.35 1.07
C ARG A 32 -16.40 6.61 2.07
N ALA A 33 -15.26 7.18 2.44
CA ALA A 33 -14.31 6.58 3.36
C ALA A 33 -14.88 6.35 4.77
N ASP A 34 -15.91 7.10 5.15
CA ASP A 34 -16.56 7.00 6.46
C ASP A 34 -17.87 6.21 6.48
N ARG A 35 -18.35 5.74 5.32
CA ARG A 35 -19.67 5.08 5.21
C ARG A 35 -19.65 3.77 4.44
N ASP A 36 -18.84 3.67 3.40
CA ASP A 36 -18.86 2.50 2.54
C ASP A 36 -17.92 1.44 3.07
N VAL A 37 -18.47 0.25 3.30
CA VAL A 37 -17.73 -0.88 3.85
C VAL A 37 -17.87 -2.10 2.96
N ILE A 38 -16.81 -2.88 2.85
CA ILE A 38 -16.90 -4.23 2.30
C ILE A 38 -17.52 -5.18 3.35
N PRO A 39 -18.02 -6.37 2.95
CA PRO A 39 -18.36 -7.42 3.89
C PRO A 39 -17.22 -7.66 4.89
N GLY A 40 -17.57 -7.74 6.18
CA GLY A 40 -16.60 -7.69 7.29
C GLY A 40 -16.44 -6.31 7.93
N GLY A 41 -17.03 -5.25 7.36
CA GLY A 41 -17.15 -3.93 7.98
C GLY A 41 -15.96 -2.99 7.77
N TYR A 42 -14.99 -3.38 6.95
CA TYR A 42 -13.78 -2.60 6.68
C TYR A 42 -14.01 -1.54 5.61
N MET A 43 -13.34 -0.39 5.74
CA MET A 43 -13.58 0.75 4.86
C MET A 43 -13.26 0.40 3.39
N ALA A 44 -14.24 0.49 2.50
CA ALA A 44 -14.04 0.14 1.10
C ALA A 44 -13.02 1.07 0.42
N ALA A 45 -12.94 2.32 0.89
CA ALA A 45 -11.97 3.31 0.42
C ALA A 45 -10.50 2.88 0.59
N ALA A 46 -10.19 1.97 1.52
CA ALA A 46 -8.83 1.48 1.76
C ALA A 46 -8.58 0.07 1.20
N ILE A 47 -9.46 -0.39 0.30
CA ILE A 47 -9.23 -1.63 -0.45
C ILE A 47 -7.84 -1.60 -1.11
N PRO A 48 -7.06 -2.69 -1.02
CA PRO A 48 -5.72 -2.73 -1.58
C PRO A 48 -5.72 -2.62 -3.10
N VAL A 49 -4.60 -2.16 -3.65
CA VAL A 49 -4.31 -2.26 -5.09
C VAL A 49 -4.30 -3.74 -5.50
N LEU A 50 -4.89 -4.05 -6.65
CA LEU A 50 -4.82 -5.37 -7.26
C LEU A 50 -4.18 -5.26 -8.64
N VAL A 51 -3.53 -6.34 -9.07
CA VAL A 51 -3.02 -6.45 -10.43
C VAL A 51 -3.96 -7.32 -11.25
N ASP A 52 -4.35 -6.81 -12.41
CA ASP A 52 -4.99 -7.62 -13.43
C ASP A 52 -3.94 -8.28 -14.31
N TRP A 53 -3.52 -9.46 -13.89
CA TRP A 53 -2.51 -10.24 -14.61
C TRP A 53 -2.99 -10.74 -15.96
N GLN A 54 -4.29 -10.98 -16.15
CA GLN A 54 -4.84 -11.50 -17.41
C GLN A 54 -4.73 -10.46 -18.52
N THR A 55 -4.92 -9.18 -18.18
CA THR A 55 -4.87 -8.05 -19.12
C THR A 55 -3.47 -7.40 -19.19
N SER A 56 -2.54 -7.80 -18.31
CA SER A 56 -1.15 -7.32 -18.30
C SER A 56 -0.26 -8.06 -19.30
N ASP A 57 0.78 -7.40 -19.80
CA ASP A 57 1.83 -7.99 -20.64
C ASP A 57 3.21 -7.60 -20.09
N LEU A 58 3.96 -8.55 -19.55
CA LEU A 58 5.24 -8.28 -18.91
C LEU A 58 6.45 -8.29 -19.85
N HIS A 59 6.27 -8.75 -21.10
CA HIS A 59 7.37 -9.16 -21.98
C HIS A 59 7.24 -8.68 -23.43
N GLY A 60 6.08 -8.17 -23.85
CA GLY A 60 5.87 -7.64 -25.19
C GLY A 60 6.59 -6.33 -25.46
N LYS A 61 6.55 -5.89 -26.73
CA LYS A 61 7.13 -4.61 -27.17
C LYS A 61 6.49 -3.39 -26.50
N SER A 62 5.27 -3.56 -25.98
CA SER A 62 4.51 -2.56 -25.23
C SER A 62 4.16 -3.12 -23.85
N ALA A 63 5.18 -3.63 -23.16
CA ALA A 63 5.01 -4.26 -21.86
C ALA A 63 4.32 -3.29 -20.87
N SER A 64 3.24 -3.75 -20.26
CA SER A 64 2.43 -2.95 -19.34
C SER A 64 1.81 -3.81 -18.24
N ILE A 65 1.52 -3.17 -17.12
CA ILE A 65 0.80 -3.76 -15.99
C ILE A 65 -0.49 -2.98 -15.80
N VAL A 66 -1.62 -3.69 -15.69
CA VAL A 66 -2.91 -3.10 -15.37
C VAL A 66 -3.12 -3.18 -13.86
N LEU A 67 -3.20 -2.02 -13.22
CA LEU A 67 -3.50 -1.87 -11.80
C LEU A 67 -4.97 -1.51 -11.61
N ARG A 68 -5.61 -2.14 -10.64
CA ARG A 68 -6.95 -1.80 -10.15
C ARG A 68 -6.84 -1.11 -8.80
N HIS A 69 -7.86 -0.32 -8.49
CA HIS A 69 -8.01 0.39 -7.23
C HIS A 69 -6.97 1.51 -7.01
N VAL A 70 -6.51 2.15 -8.09
CA VAL A 70 -5.65 3.33 -7.98
C VAL A 70 -6.51 4.52 -7.57
N ASN A 71 -6.17 5.16 -6.45
CA ASN A 71 -6.85 6.36 -5.99
C ASN A 71 -6.46 7.56 -6.88
N TYR A 72 -7.42 8.04 -7.65
CA TYR A 72 -7.27 9.21 -8.51
C TYR A 72 -8.55 10.05 -8.46
N GLY A 73 -8.49 11.18 -7.76
CA GLY A 73 -9.62 12.04 -7.52
C GLY A 73 -10.43 11.69 -6.27
N GLY A 74 -11.41 12.54 -5.99
CA GLY A 74 -12.15 12.52 -4.73
C GLY A 74 -12.13 13.89 -4.07
N ASN A 75 -12.71 13.96 -2.87
CA ASN A 75 -12.68 15.15 -2.05
C ASN A 75 -12.43 14.72 -0.60
N PRO A 76 -11.25 15.00 -0.02
CA PRO A 76 -10.94 14.63 1.35
C PRO A 76 -11.87 15.32 2.37
N PHE A 77 -12.34 16.54 2.09
CA PHE A 77 -13.28 17.24 2.98
C PHE A 77 -14.65 16.57 3.04
N ASP A 78 -15.14 16.11 1.90
CA ASP A 78 -16.39 15.36 1.80
C ASP A 78 -16.19 13.84 2.03
N LYS A 79 -14.94 13.43 2.34
CA LYS A 79 -14.51 12.05 2.56
C LYS A 79 -14.85 11.09 1.42
N TYR A 80 -14.85 11.58 0.18
CA TYR A 80 -14.98 10.72 -1.00
C TYR A 80 -13.62 10.42 -1.60
N THR A 81 -13.41 9.18 -1.99
CA THR A 81 -12.30 8.74 -2.84
C THR A 81 -12.86 8.14 -4.14
N ILE A 82 -12.09 8.25 -5.21
CA ILE A 82 -12.42 7.61 -6.48
C ILE A 82 -11.31 6.64 -6.84
N LEU A 83 -11.69 5.38 -7.05
CA LEU A 83 -10.77 4.32 -7.44
C LEU A 83 -10.93 4.00 -8.92
N HIS A 84 -9.79 3.94 -9.60
CA HIS A 84 -9.67 3.75 -11.04
C HIS A 84 -8.82 2.52 -11.40
N SER A 85 -8.99 2.05 -12.63
CA SER A 85 -8.05 1.15 -13.30
C SER A 85 -7.05 1.97 -14.11
N VAL A 86 -5.78 1.58 -14.05
CA VAL A 86 -4.67 2.28 -14.70
C VAL A 86 -3.80 1.29 -15.46
N ARG A 87 -3.51 1.56 -16.74
CA ARG A 87 -2.50 0.80 -17.51
C ARG A 87 -1.16 1.49 -17.39
N VAL A 88 -0.19 0.80 -16.82
CA VAL A 88 1.16 1.32 -16.55
C VAL A 88 2.14 0.76 -17.58
N PRO A 89 2.68 1.58 -18.50
CA PRO A 89 3.74 1.15 -19.40
C PRO A 89 5.05 0.96 -18.63
N LEU A 90 5.64 -0.24 -18.69
CA LEU A 90 6.86 -0.55 -17.94
C LEU A 90 8.09 0.20 -18.48
N ASP A 91 8.12 0.46 -19.78
CA ASP A 91 9.18 1.24 -20.41
C ASP A 91 9.02 2.75 -20.22
N GLY A 92 7.98 3.20 -19.52
CA GLY A 92 7.76 4.59 -19.14
C GLY A 92 8.44 4.99 -17.83
N LEU A 93 8.94 4.05 -17.02
CA LEU A 93 9.57 4.38 -15.72
C LEU A 93 10.85 5.21 -15.91
N GLU A 94 10.86 6.42 -15.36
CA GLU A 94 12.01 7.35 -15.39
C GLU A 94 12.83 7.25 -14.10
N SER A 95 12.15 7.27 -12.95
CA SER A 95 12.81 7.19 -11.64
C SER A 95 11.87 6.64 -10.57
N ALA A 96 12.45 6.26 -9.43
CA ALA A 96 11.71 5.90 -8.23
C ALA A 96 12.32 6.64 -7.03
N GLU A 97 11.47 7.03 -6.08
CA GLU A 97 11.85 7.74 -4.87
C GLU A 97 11.33 6.99 -3.63
N LEU A 98 12.18 6.91 -2.60
CA LEU A 98 11.74 6.62 -1.25
C LEU A 98 11.27 7.93 -0.62
N THR A 99 9.99 8.04 -0.29
CA THR A 99 9.38 9.27 0.23
C THR A 99 8.99 9.10 1.69
N LEU A 100 9.55 9.95 2.56
CA LEU A 100 9.22 10.00 3.98
C LEU A 100 8.24 11.15 4.22
N VAL A 101 7.10 10.85 4.85
CA VAL A 101 6.03 11.81 5.17
C VAL A 101 5.81 11.82 6.68
N PRO A 102 6.34 12.81 7.41
CA PRO A 102 6.22 12.84 8.86
C PRO A 102 4.83 13.15 9.37
N PHE A 103 4.42 12.50 10.46
CA PHE A 103 3.19 12.83 11.18
C PHE A 103 3.48 13.90 12.26
N GLY A 104 2.84 15.07 12.15
CA GLY A 104 2.82 16.10 13.20
C GLY A 104 4.10 16.93 13.36
N GLU A 105 4.26 17.54 14.54
CA GLU A 105 5.38 18.44 14.86
C GLU A 105 6.72 17.67 14.96
N GLY A 106 7.77 18.19 14.33
CA GLY A 106 9.12 17.58 14.29
C GLY A 106 9.68 17.33 12.88
N GLY A 107 8.85 17.45 11.84
CA GLY A 107 9.26 17.29 10.44
C GLY A 107 9.99 15.96 10.21
N ARG A 108 11.05 15.92 9.41
CA ARG A 108 11.82 14.69 9.08
C ARG A 108 12.35 13.91 10.29
N LEU A 109 12.43 14.52 11.48
CA LEU A 109 12.89 13.84 12.70
C LEU A 109 11.73 13.45 13.62
N GLY A 110 10.49 13.62 13.14
CA GLY A 110 9.30 13.19 13.83
C GLY A 110 9.34 11.69 14.14
N PRO A 111 8.83 11.26 15.31
CA PRO A 111 8.94 9.87 15.77
C PRO A 111 8.07 8.91 14.97
N LEU A 112 7.08 9.42 14.23
CA LEU A 112 6.20 8.65 13.36
C LEU A 112 6.21 9.27 11.97
N GLN A 113 6.45 8.43 10.97
CA GLN A 113 6.48 8.84 9.58
C GLN A 113 5.83 7.74 8.75
N HIS A 114 5.08 8.16 7.74
CA HIS A 114 4.69 7.28 6.66
C HIS A 114 5.83 7.18 5.65
N VAL A 115 6.05 5.98 5.10
CA VAL A 115 7.08 5.74 4.07
C VAL A 115 6.38 5.19 2.84
N GLN A 116 6.65 5.82 1.71
CA GLN A 116 6.03 5.54 0.42
C GLN A 116 7.10 5.28 -0.64
N LEU A 117 6.72 4.53 -1.68
CA LEU A 117 7.50 4.40 -2.91
C LEU A 117 6.78 5.17 -4.02
N ARG A 118 7.44 6.20 -4.54
CA ARG A 118 6.94 7.02 -5.65
C ARG A 118 7.66 6.62 -6.93
N PHE A 119 6.90 6.32 -7.98
CA PHE A 119 7.41 6.00 -9.31
C PHE A 119 7.04 7.13 -10.26
N VAL A 120 8.03 7.73 -10.90
CA VAL A 120 7.88 8.85 -11.84
C VAL A 120 8.07 8.33 -13.26
N PHE A 121 7.23 8.79 -14.17
CA PHE A 121 7.20 8.33 -15.56
C PHE A 121 7.68 9.40 -16.55
N GLU A 122 8.34 8.94 -17.61
CA GLU A 122 8.79 9.76 -18.74
C GLU A 122 7.60 10.41 -19.42
N ALA A 123 7.76 11.68 -19.81
CA ALA A 123 6.73 12.41 -20.56
C ALA A 123 6.36 11.68 -21.86
N GLY A 124 5.07 11.47 -22.10
CA GLY A 124 4.53 10.70 -23.23
C GLY A 124 4.51 9.18 -23.03
N LYS A 125 4.90 8.69 -21.86
CA LYS A 125 4.82 7.28 -21.43
C LYS A 125 4.25 7.15 -20.01
N GLU A 126 3.36 8.07 -19.65
CA GLU A 126 2.69 8.05 -18.38
C GLU A 126 1.68 6.90 -18.28
N PRO A 127 1.40 6.39 -17.07
CA PRO A 127 0.24 5.58 -16.81
C PRO A 127 -1.04 6.23 -17.32
N LEU A 128 -1.90 5.41 -17.92
CA LEU A 128 -3.15 5.85 -18.53
C LEU A 128 -4.34 5.43 -17.68
N LEU A 129 -5.22 6.39 -17.38
CA LEU A 129 -6.55 6.10 -16.84
C LEU A 129 -7.38 5.35 -17.87
N MET A 130 -8.01 4.28 -17.41
CA MET A 130 -8.82 3.39 -18.24
C MET A 130 -10.31 3.71 -18.03
N ASN A 131 -11.08 3.83 -19.12
CA ASN A 131 -12.53 3.87 -19.12
C ASN A 131 -13.12 2.47 -18.98
N LEU A 132 -14.46 2.48 -19.01
CA LEU A 132 -15.34 1.33 -18.94
C LEU A 132 -15.05 0.21 -19.97
N ALA A 133 -14.32 0.48 -21.06
CA ALA A 133 -14.02 -0.46 -22.13
C ALA A 133 -12.52 -0.78 -22.25
N GLY A 134 -11.71 -0.42 -21.26
CA GLY A 134 -10.25 -0.59 -21.33
C GLY A 134 -9.58 0.31 -22.37
N ALA A 135 -10.20 1.44 -22.69
CA ALA A 135 -9.63 2.53 -23.50
C ALA A 135 -9.33 3.76 -22.62
N GLU A 136 -8.59 4.72 -23.15
CA GLU A 136 -8.22 5.96 -22.44
C GLU A 136 -9.45 6.77 -21.97
N THR A 137 -9.37 7.43 -20.81
CA THR A 137 -10.50 8.20 -20.23
C THR A 137 -10.12 9.46 -19.47
N GLY A 138 -11.01 10.44 -19.47
CA GLY A 138 -10.83 11.72 -18.79
C GLY A 138 -10.31 12.82 -19.72
N THR A 139 -10.35 14.06 -19.24
CA THR A 139 -9.82 15.22 -19.96
C THR A 139 -8.30 15.30 -19.90
N ASP A 140 -7.71 14.70 -18.87
CA ASP A 140 -6.27 14.47 -18.73
C ASP A 140 -6.05 13.05 -18.18
N PRO A 141 -5.84 12.05 -19.07
CA PRO A 141 -5.75 10.65 -18.70
C PRO A 141 -4.39 10.24 -18.14
N HIS A 142 -3.38 11.09 -18.29
CA HIS A 142 -1.97 10.76 -18.05
C HIS A 142 -1.61 11.05 -16.60
N ILE A 143 -1.11 10.03 -15.90
CA ILE A 143 -0.71 10.15 -14.50
C ILE A 143 0.82 10.23 -14.46
N PRO A 144 1.43 11.39 -14.13
CA PRO A 144 2.89 11.56 -14.21
C PRO A 144 3.65 10.68 -13.20
N ASP A 145 3.00 10.28 -12.11
CA ASP A 145 3.58 9.46 -11.06
C ASP A 145 2.55 8.64 -10.27
N LEU A 146 2.98 7.45 -9.84
CA LEU A 146 2.22 6.59 -8.95
C LEU A 146 2.94 6.46 -7.61
N VAL A 147 2.19 6.56 -6.53
CA VAL A 147 2.69 6.44 -5.16
C VAL A 147 2.07 5.23 -4.50
N PHE A 148 2.92 4.36 -3.96
CA PHE A 148 2.52 3.16 -3.24
C PHE A 148 2.84 3.31 -1.76
N GLY A 149 1.85 3.07 -0.92
CA GLY A 149 1.99 3.12 0.54
C GLY A 149 1.33 1.92 1.18
N TRP A 150 2.07 1.21 2.04
CA TRP A 150 1.47 0.19 2.90
C TRP A 150 0.76 0.87 4.07
N VAL A 151 -0.51 0.54 4.27
CA VAL A 151 -1.38 1.19 5.26
C VAL A 151 -2.15 0.16 6.08
N SER A 152 -2.63 0.58 7.24
CA SER A 152 -3.60 -0.18 8.03
C SER A 152 -4.98 -0.08 7.40
N TRP A 153 -5.49 -1.19 6.88
CA TRP A 153 -6.87 -1.32 6.48
C TRP A 153 -7.73 -1.68 7.69
N GLN A 154 -8.66 -0.77 8.01
CA GLN A 154 -9.44 -0.80 9.24
C GLN A 154 -10.91 -0.44 8.98
N ARG A 155 -11.75 -0.59 10.00
CA ARG A 155 -13.14 -0.13 9.95
C ARG A 155 -13.21 1.41 9.98
N PRO A 156 -14.26 2.04 9.41
CA PRO A 156 -14.39 3.50 9.40
C PRO A 156 -14.49 4.17 10.79
N ASP A 157 -15.07 3.48 11.79
CA ASP A 157 -15.19 3.94 13.17
C ASP A 157 -13.93 3.76 14.01
N VAL A 158 -12.98 2.97 13.52
CA VAL A 158 -11.75 2.67 14.25
C VAL A 158 -10.68 3.65 13.79
N GLY A 159 -10.24 4.53 14.69
CA GLY A 159 -9.06 5.37 14.48
C GLY A 159 -7.77 4.54 14.56
N TRP A 160 -6.72 4.97 13.86
CA TRP A 160 -5.41 4.31 13.99
C TRP A 160 -4.74 4.67 15.31
N GLU A 161 -4.28 3.66 16.03
CA GLU A 161 -3.59 3.80 17.31
C GLU A 161 -2.37 2.87 17.36
N LEU A 162 -1.18 3.44 17.51
CA LEU A 162 0.08 2.70 17.57
C LEU A 162 0.03 1.54 18.56
N ARG A 163 -0.48 1.79 19.77
CA ARG A 163 -0.53 0.79 20.83
C ARG A 163 -1.38 -0.42 20.47
N LYS A 164 -2.57 -0.19 19.90
CA LYS A 164 -3.45 -1.28 19.45
C LYS A 164 -2.80 -2.09 18.33
N GLY A 165 -2.04 -1.42 17.44
CA GLY A 165 -1.36 -2.09 16.33
C GLY A 165 -0.18 -2.96 16.75
N MET A 166 0.27 -2.87 18.00
CA MET A 166 1.33 -3.75 18.51
C MET A 166 0.84 -5.18 18.74
N ASP A 167 -0.47 -5.38 18.89
CA ASP A 167 -1.10 -6.69 18.98
C ASP A 167 -1.73 -7.08 17.63
N ASP A 168 -1.00 -7.89 16.88
CA ASP A 168 -1.46 -8.44 15.61
C ASP A 168 -2.49 -9.56 15.76
N ASP A 169 -2.58 -10.21 16.93
CA ASP A 169 -3.60 -11.25 17.18
C ASP A 169 -5.01 -10.64 17.25
N ALA A 170 -5.11 -9.35 17.59
CA ALA A 170 -6.37 -8.64 17.66
C ALA A 170 -7.01 -8.37 16.27
N GLN A 171 -6.25 -8.51 15.17
CA GLN A 171 -6.71 -8.33 13.78
C GLN A 171 -7.50 -7.03 13.53
N ILE A 172 -7.14 -5.96 14.24
CA ILE A 172 -7.80 -4.64 14.13
C ILE A 172 -7.37 -3.94 12.84
N TYR A 173 -6.12 -4.12 12.43
CA TYR A 173 -5.51 -3.48 11.27
C TYR A 173 -4.95 -4.53 10.31
N TRP A 174 -5.59 -4.69 9.15
CA TRP A 174 -5.04 -5.52 8.08
C TRP A 174 -3.97 -4.75 7.32
N LEU A 175 -2.94 -5.45 6.84
CA LEU A 175 -1.92 -4.89 5.99
C LEU A 175 -2.46 -4.76 4.56
N SER A 176 -2.38 -3.56 3.99
CA SER A 176 -2.86 -3.26 2.64
C SER A 176 -1.86 -2.39 1.92
N LEU A 177 -1.46 -2.76 0.70
CA LEU A 177 -0.77 -1.85 -0.20
C LEU A 177 -1.81 -1.03 -0.95
N ARG A 178 -1.73 0.30 -0.86
CA ARG A 178 -2.57 1.20 -1.66
C ARG A 178 -1.73 1.90 -2.72
N ALA A 179 -2.36 2.15 -3.86
CA ALA A 179 -1.80 2.90 -4.98
C ALA A 179 -2.57 4.21 -5.16
N PHE A 180 -1.85 5.29 -5.38
CA PHE A 180 -2.38 6.63 -5.58
C PHE A 180 -1.72 7.26 -6.79
N ALA A 181 -2.44 8.12 -7.51
CA ALA A 181 -1.73 9.13 -8.28
C ALA A 181 -1.02 10.08 -7.32
N GLY A 182 0.22 10.46 -7.64
CA GLY A 182 1.02 11.27 -6.74
C GLY A 182 0.36 12.58 -6.36
N SER A 183 -0.29 13.26 -7.32
CA SER A 183 -0.98 14.52 -7.08
C SER A 183 -2.09 14.41 -6.05
N GLN A 184 -2.85 13.30 -6.07
CA GLN A 184 -3.94 13.05 -5.12
C GLN A 184 -3.41 12.92 -3.69
N ILE A 185 -2.44 12.03 -3.46
CA ILE A 185 -1.93 11.77 -2.11
C ILE A 185 -1.10 12.96 -1.59
N PHE A 186 -0.38 13.68 -2.45
CA PHE A 186 0.34 14.89 -2.05
C PHE A 186 -0.61 16.01 -1.62
N LEU A 187 -1.75 16.17 -2.32
CA LEU A 187 -2.78 17.12 -1.91
C LEU A 187 -3.35 16.75 -0.52
N GLU A 188 -3.67 15.48 -0.29
CA GLU A 188 -4.15 14.99 1.00
C GLU A 188 -3.14 15.28 2.12
N ASP A 189 -1.87 14.94 1.93
CA ASP A 189 -0.81 15.22 2.89
C ASP A 189 -0.59 16.72 3.14
N ALA A 190 -0.60 17.52 2.07
CA ALA A 190 -0.44 18.97 2.17
C ALA A 190 -1.59 19.64 2.93
N LEU A 191 -2.83 19.18 2.74
CA LEU A 191 -4.00 19.65 3.51
C LEU A 191 -3.87 19.32 5.00
N GLU A 192 -3.17 18.25 5.33
CA GLU A 192 -2.81 17.89 6.70
C GLU A 192 -1.51 18.56 7.20
N GLY A 193 -0.93 19.46 6.41
CA GLY A 193 0.30 20.18 6.75
C GLY A 193 1.55 19.31 6.74
N ARG A 194 1.54 18.19 6.01
CA ARG A 194 2.64 17.23 5.93
C ARG A 194 3.48 17.48 4.68
N ASP A 195 4.79 17.52 4.89
CA ASP A 195 5.77 17.69 3.82
C ASP A 195 6.34 16.33 3.40
N TRP A 196 6.81 16.23 2.16
CA TRP A 196 7.49 15.05 1.65
C TRP A 196 9.00 15.25 1.64
N PHE A 197 9.72 14.26 2.15
CA PHE A 197 11.18 14.15 2.04
C PHE A 197 11.53 12.96 1.14
N SER A 198 11.70 13.24 -0.15
CA SER A 198 11.99 12.24 -1.18
C SER A 198 13.49 12.00 -1.36
N TYR A 199 13.84 10.73 -1.54
CA TYR A 199 15.20 10.26 -1.81
C TYR A 199 15.18 9.45 -3.10
N PRO A 200 15.69 10.00 -4.22
CA PRO A 200 15.77 9.27 -5.48
C PRO A 200 16.63 8.02 -5.33
N LEU A 201 16.06 6.88 -5.72
CA LEU A 201 16.72 5.59 -5.68
C LEU A 201 17.71 5.47 -6.84
N ARG A 202 18.79 4.74 -6.58
CA ARG A 202 19.78 4.29 -7.55
C ARG A 202 19.80 2.77 -7.50
N LEU A 203 19.00 2.15 -8.35
CA LEU A 203 18.95 0.69 -8.44
C LEU A 203 20.02 0.17 -9.40
N PRO A 204 20.61 -1.01 -9.13
CA PRO A 204 21.47 -1.67 -10.10
C PRO A 204 20.66 -1.97 -11.38
N GLY A 205 21.33 -1.93 -12.53
CA GLY A 205 20.73 -2.13 -13.84
C GLY A 205 19.96 -0.93 -14.38
N GLY A 206 19.98 0.21 -13.68
CA GLY A 206 19.32 1.44 -14.09
C GLY A 206 17.82 1.24 -14.35
N LYS A 207 17.38 1.43 -15.59
CA LYS A 207 15.97 1.28 -15.98
C LYS A 207 15.43 -0.14 -15.78
N THR A 208 16.25 -1.16 -15.99
CA THR A 208 15.87 -2.56 -15.68
C THR A 208 15.60 -2.73 -14.19
N GLY A 209 16.42 -2.11 -13.35
CA GLY A 209 16.23 -2.09 -11.89
C GLY A 209 14.91 -1.42 -11.49
N LEU A 210 14.56 -0.29 -12.12
CA LEU A 210 13.28 0.40 -11.87
C LEU A 210 12.07 -0.47 -12.22
N ILE A 211 12.12 -1.15 -13.37
CA ILE A 211 11.07 -2.08 -13.79
C ILE A 211 10.95 -3.23 -12.78
N GLU A 212 12.07 -3.77 -12.32
CA GLU A 212 12.06 -4.85 -11.34
C GLU A 212 11.53 -4.40 -9.96
N LEU A 213 11.84 -3.17 -9.53
CA LEU A 213 11.27 -2.60 -8.31
C LEU A 213 9.76 -2.43 -8.41
N PHE A 214 9.28 -1.91 -9.55
CA PHE A 214 7.85 -1.76 -9.79
C PHE A 214 7.15 -3.11 -9.78
N LYS A 215 7.67 -4.10 -10.54
CA LYS A 215 7.17 -5.48 -10.56
C LYS A 215 7.13 -6.10 -9.16
N THR A 216 8.21 -5.95 -8.39
CA THR A 216 8.29 -6.47 -7.02
C THR A 216 7.25 -5.81 -6.12
N THR A 217 7.09 -4.48 -6.21
CA THR A 217 6.11 -3.71 -5.42
C THR A 217 4.68 -4.18 -5.68
N VAL A 218 4.28 -4.25 -6.95
CA VAL A 218 2.90 -4.62 -7.31
C VAL A 218 2.62 -6.11 -7.07
N THR A 219 3.63 -6.98 -7.23
CA THR A 219 3.49 -8.42 -6.94
C THR A 219 3.34 -8.67 -5.44
N LEU A 220 4.16 -8.01 -4.61
CA LEU A 220 4.03 -8.09 -3.14
C LEU A 220 2.68 -7.56 -2.68
N GLY A 221 2.24 -6.41 -3.23
CA GLY A 221 0.95 -5.81 -2.92
C GLY A 221 -0.22 -6.70 -3.28
N ASP A 222 -0.26 -7.21 -4.52
CA ASP A 222 -1.32 -8.08 -5.02
C ASP A 222 -1.40 -9.41 -4.24
N GLY A 223 -0.24 -10.02 -3.94
CA GLY A 223 -0.18 -11.25 -3.13
C GLY A 223 -0.76 -11.04 -1.72
N ALA A 224 -0.27 -10.01 -1.01
CA ALA A 224 -0.79 -9.66 0.32
C ALA A 224 -2.28 -9.31 0.26
N ALA A 225 -2.70 -8.54 -0.74
CA ALA A 225 -4.09 -8.14 -0.93
C ALA A 225 -5.03 -9.33 -1.09
N ARG A 226 -4.67 -10.30 -1.94
CA ARG A 226 -5.49 -11.50 -2.19
C ARG A 226 -5.59 -12.39 -0.96
N ASP A 227 -4.50 -12.58 -0.23
CA ASP A 227 -4.48 -13.35 1.02
C ASP A 227 -5.33 -12.69 2.12
N THR A 228 -5.21 -11.35 2.27
CA THR A 228 -6.01 -10.55 3.20
C THR A 228 -7.50 -10.59 2.82
N LEU A 229 -7.84 -10.29 1.56
CA LEU A 229 -9.22 -10.31 1.05
C LEU A 229 -9.85 -11.70 1.21
N ALA A 230 -9.15 -12.77 0.84
CA ALA A 230 -9.67 -14.13 0.96
C ALA A 230 -10.03 -14.48 2.41
N ARG A 231 -9.23 -14.03 3.38
CA ARG A 231 -9.51 -14.23 4.81
C ARG A 231 -10.62 -13.34 5.34
N MET A 232 -10.61 -12.06 4.98
CA MET A 232 -11.67 -11.13 5.35
C MET A 232 -13.03 -11.60 4.83
N LEU A 233 -13.08 -12.14 3.60
CA LEU A 233 -14.29 -12.72 3.05
C LEU A 233 -14.65 -14.05 3.72
N ALA A 234 -13.69 -14.93 4.03
CA ALA A 234 -14.02 -16.13 4.79
C ALA A 234 -14.68 -15.79 6.16
N GLY A 235 -14.19 -14.77 6.87
CA GLY A 235 -14.83 -14.30 8.11
C GLY A 235 -16.13 -13.50 7.87
N GLY A 236 -16.19 -12.74 6.79
CA GLY A 236 -17.34 -11.93 6.39
C GLY A 236 -18.55 -12.76 5.98
N GLU A 237 -18.35 -13.89 5.31
CA GLU A 237 -19.41 -14.85 4.96
C GLU A 237 -20.10 -15.38 6.21
N GLU A 238 -19.31 -15.86 7.17
CA GLU A 238 -19.83 -16.42 8.42
C GLU A 238 -20.64 -15.38 9.20
N ALA A 239 -20.15 -14.14 9.28
CA ALA A 239 -20.86 -13.05 9.93
C ALA A 239 -22.15 -12.67 9.19
N TRP A 240 -22.11 -12.58 7.85
CA TRP A 240 -23.24 -12.14 7.04
C TRP A 240 -24.38 -13.19 7.02
N LEU A 241 -24.03 -14.47 6.94
CA LEU A 241 -25.00 -15.58 6.99
C LEU A 241 -25.67 -15.73 8.35
N LYS A 242 -24.99 -15.40 9.46
CA LYS A 242 -25.60 -15.43 10.80
C LYS A 242 -26.74 -14.42 10.97
N HIS A 243 -26.80 -13.39 10.14
CA HIS A 243 -27.71 -12.25 10.30
C HIS A 243 -28.70 -12.06 9.14
N THR A 244 -28.65 -12.90 8.10
CA THR A 244 -29.58 -12.82 6.95
C THR A 244 -30.79 -13.75 7.17
N PRO A 245 -32.04 -13.31 6.91
CA PRO A 245 -33.22 -14.16 7.06
C PRO A 245 -33.23 -15.33 6.07
N ALA A 246 -33.54 -16.53 6.57
CA ALA A 246 -33.64 -17.75 5.78
C ALA A 246 -34.63 -17.61 4.61
N CYS A 247 -34.10 -17.40 3.41
CA CYS A 247 -34.85 -17.52 2.16
C CYS A 247 -34.01 -18.36 1.19
N ASN A 248 -34.43 -19.60 1.00
CA ASN A 248 -33.60 -20.67 0.41
C ASN A 248 -33.00 -20.33 -0.96
N ASP A 249 -33.72 -19.59 -1.81
CA ASP A 249 -33.24 -19.23 -3.15
C ASP A 249 -32.27 -18.04 -3.15
N ALA A 250 -32.41 -17.12 -2.19
CA ALA A 250 -31.54 -15.96 -2.05
C ALA A 250 -30.19 -16.34 -1.44
N GLU A 251 -30.18 -17.22 -0.43
CA GLU A 251 -28.95 -17.73 0.20
C GLU A 251 -28.10 -18.55 -0.78
N GLN A 252 -28.71 -19.44 -1.57
CA GLN A 252 -27.97 -20.22 -2.59
C GLN A 252 -27.34 -19.34 -3.66
N ASN A 253 -28.02 -18.27 -4.07
CA ASN A 253 -27.47 -17.30 -5.02
C ASN A 253 -26.27 -16.54 -4.42
N ILE A 254 -26.35 -16.19 -3.13
CA ILE A 254 -25.28 -15.45 -2.44
C ILE A 254 -24.07 -16.34 -2.18
N HIS A 255 -24.25 -17.58 -1.75
CA HIS A 255 -23.15 -18.55 -1.67
C HIS A 255 -22.45 -18.74 -3.01
N ARG A 256 -23.22 -18.89 -4.09
CA ARG A 256 -22.65 -19.00 -5.44
C ARG A 256 -21.86 -17.74 -5.81
N GLN A 257 -22.36 -16.55 -5.51
CA GLN A 257 -21.62 -15.30 -5.73
C GLN A 257 -20.35 -15.26 -4.89
N TRP A 258 -20.41 -15.72 -3.64
CA TRP A 258 -19.26 -15.77 -2.75
C TRP A 258 -18.16 -16.74 -3.23
N ASP A 259 -18.56 -17.93 -3.67
CA ASP A 259 -17.67 -18.92 -4.24
C ASP A 259 -16.99 -18.38 -5.50
N VAL A 260 -17.74 -17.67 -6.35
CA VAL A 260 -17.20 -17.01 -7.54
C VAL A 260 -16.21 -15.90 -7.13
N LEU A 261 -16.51 -15.13 -6.10
CA LEU A 261 -15.64 -14.06 -5.59
C LEU A 261 -14.32 -14.60 -5.05
N LEU A 262 -14.39 -15.61 -4.19
CA LEU A 262 -13.23 -16.30 -3.65
C LEU A 262 -12.40 -16.95 -4.76
N LYS A 263 -13.05 -17.54 -5.78
CA LYS A 263 -12.35 -18.13 -6.92
C LYS A 263 -11.60 -17.09 -7.73
N HIS A 264 -12.19 -15.90 -7.97
CA HIS A 264 -11.51 -14.81 -8.70
C HIS A 264 -10.35 -14.21 -7.90
N ILE A 265 -10.52 -14.02 -6.59
CA ILE A 265 -9.44 -13.53 -5.73
C ILE A 265 -8.27 -14.51 -5.71
N ARG A 266 -8.56 -15.82 -5.63
CA ARG A 266 -7.57 -16.89 -5.63
C ARG A 266 -7.00 -17.23 -7.00
N ALA A 267 -7.65 -16.81 -8.09
CA ALA A 267 -7.14 -16.98 -9.44
C ALA A 267 -5.96 -16.02 -9.67
N SER A 268 -4.75 -16.55 -9.53
CA SER A 268 -3.48 -15.88 -9.83
C SER A 268 -2.89 -16.40 -11.16
N ASP A 269 -2.12 -15.56 -11.84
CA ASP A 269 -1.45 -15.90 -13.11
C ASP A 269 -0.09 -16.59 -12.87
N PRO A 270 0.24 -17.70 -13.58
CA PRO A 270 1.33 -18.61 -13.21
C PRO A 270 2.77 -18.12 -13.46
N GLN A 271 2.99 -16.94 -14.06
CA GLN A 271 4.33 -16.36 -14.27
C GLN A 271 4.72 -15.30 -13.23
N SER A 272 3.90 -15.10 -12.20
CA SER A 272 4.26 -14.20 -11.10
C SER A 272 5.60 -14.64 -10.50
N LEU A 273 6.49 -13.67 -10.29
CA LEU A 273 7.57 -13.81 -9.31
C LEU A 273 6.91 -14.41 -8.06
N ALA A 274 7.28 -15.65 -7.68
CA ALA A 274 6.46 -16.55 -6.87
C ALA A 274 5.53 -15.80 -5.89
N PRO A 275 4.20 -16.05 -5.93
CA PRO A 275 3.25 -15.28 -5.12
C PRO A 275 3.77 -15.25 -3.69
N VAL A 276 4.03 -14.04 -3.19
CA VAL A 276 4.58 -13.88 -1.85
C VAL A 276 3.42 -14.07 -0.90
N HIS A 277 3.20 -15.34 -0.54
CA HIS A 277 2.27 -15.70 0.50
C HIS A 277 2.83 -15.21 1.82
N LEU A 278 2.18 -14.19 2.37
CA LEU A 278 2.43 -13.82 3.76
C LEU A 278 1.78 -14.91 4.61
N PRO A 279 2.54 -15.58 5.51
CA PRO A 279 1.96 -16.48 6.49
C PRO A 279 0.79 -15.79 7.20
N PRO A 280 -0.19 -16.56 7.72
CA PRO A 280 -1.37 -15.94 8.32
C PRO A 280 -1.08 -14.96 9.47
N GLU A 281 0.07 -15.07 10.10
CA GLU A 281 0.57 -14.20 11.17
C GLU A 281 1.14 -12.86 10.66
N GLN A 282 1.26 -12.69 9.32
CA GLN A 282 1.99 -11.59 8.68
C GLN A 282 1.15 -10.68 7.80
N ASP A 283 -0.17 -10.87 7.71
CA ASP A 283 -1.04 -9.98 6.93
C ASP A 283 -1.70 -8.87 7.75
N THR A 284 -1.29 -8.70 9.00
CA THR A 284 -1.69 -7.59 9.85
C THR A 284 -0.67 -6.48 9.81
N TYR A 285 -1.15 -5.24 9.86
CA TYR A 285 -0.30 -4.07 9.97
C TYR A 285 0.23 -3.97 11.40
N GLN A 286 1.55 -4.12 11.55
CA GLN A 286 2.24 -4.04 12.85
C GLN A 286 3.27 -2.89 12.79
N PRO A 287 3.19 -1.85 13.64
CA PRO A 287 3.96 -0.61 13.50
C PRO A 287 5.49 -0.75 13.42
N LEU A 288 6.07 -1.75 14.09
CA LEU A 288 7.51 -2.01 14.15
C LEU A 288 7.97 -3.13 13.21
N VAL A 289 7.08 -4.03 12.80
CA VAL A 289 7.44 -5.25 12.06
C VAL A 289 6.95 -5.19 10.61
N ARG A 290 5.70 -4.77 10.39
CA ARG A 290 4.99 -4.80 9.10
C ARG A 290 4.24 -3.49 8.90
N SER A 291 5.01 -2.40 8.85
CA SER A 291 4.51 -1.05 8.66
C SER A 291 4.88 -0.53 7.27
N CYS A 292 4.40 0.66 6.93
CA CYS A 292 4.83 1.39 5.74
C CYS A 292 6.36 1.41 5.56
N ALA A 293 7.10 1.63 6.65
CA ALA A 293 8.56 1.69 6.61
C ALA A 293 9.19 0.32 6.36
N THR A 294 8.88 -0.69 7.17
CA THR A 294 9.53 -2.00 7.03
C THR A 294 9.16 -2.68 5.71
N MET A 295 7.93 -2.52 5.25
CA MET A 295 7.49 -3.09 3.98
C MET A 295 8.09 -2.37 2.76
N ALA A 296 8.19 -1.03 2.76
CA ALA A 296 8.87 -0.31 1.70
C ALA A 296 10.37 -0.68 1.64
N ARG A 297 11.02 -0.77 2.82
CA ARG A 297 12.41 -1.21 2.93
C ARG A 297 12.60 -2.63 2.39
N TYR A 298 11.79 -3.57 2.85
CA TYR A 298 11.81 -4.96 2.42
C TYR A 298 11.66 -5.08 0.90
N THR A 299 10.72 -4.33 0.32
CA THR A 299 10.46 -4.31 -1.13
C THR A 299 11.70 -3.88 -1.93
N VAL A 300 12.37 -2.80 -1.53
CA VAL A 300 13.59 -2.31 -2.19
C VAL A 300 14.72 -3.33 -2.06
N LEU A 301 14.98 -3.83 -0.85
CA LEU A 301 16.07 -4.78 -0.61
C LEU A 301 15.86 -6.12 -1.32
N LEU A 302 14.63 -6.64 -1.32
CA LEU A 302 14.27 -7.86 -2.04
C LEU A 302 14.52 -7.68 -3.55
N THR A 303 14.12 -6.53 -4.10
CA THR A 303 14.37 -6.19 -5.50
C THR A 303 15.87 -6.20 -5.80
N VAL A 304 16.67 -5.50 -5.00
CA VAL A 304 18.13 -5.40 -5.20
C VAL A 304 18.79 -6.79 -5.13
N LYS A 305 18.41 -7.63 -4.16
CA LYS A 305 18.93 -9.01 -4.07
C LYS A 305 18.58 -9.83 -5.31
N ARG A 306 17.39 -9.67 -5.88
CA ARG A 306 16.97 -10.36 -7.11
C ARG A 306 17.73 -9.85 -8.33
N LEU A 307 18.00 -8.55 -8.40
CA LEU A 307 18.85 -7.95 -9.43
C LEU A 307 20.28 -8.49 -9.35
N ILE A 308 20.88 -8.55 -8.16
CA ILE A 308 22.22 -9.13 -7.95
C ILE A 308 22.24 -10.60 -8.35
N ALA A 309 21.24 -11.39 -7.95
CA ALA A 309 21.12 -12.79 -8.36
C ALA A 309 20.99 -12.97 -9.88
N SER A 310 20.47 -11.95 -10.59
CA SER A 310 20.40 -11.90 -12.06
C SER A 310 21.67 -11.33 -12.72
N GLY A 311 22.71 -11.01 -11.94
CA GLY A 311 23.98 -10.47 -12.43
C GLY A 311 24.02 -8.94 -12.55
N GLN A 312 23.09 -8.21 -11.91
CA GLN A 312 23.04 -6.75 -11.89
C GLN A 312 23.36 -6.25 -10.48
N ASP A 313 24.61 -5.83 -10.25
CA ASP A 313 25.12 -5.35 -8.96
C ASP A 313 25.81 -3.99 -9.04
N ASP A 314 25.69 -3.28 -10.17
CA ASP A 314 26.39 -2.02 -10.42
C ASP A 314 26.01 -0.94 -9.39
N GLY A 315 27.04 -0.32 -8.81
CA GLY A 315 26.88 0.74 -7.81
C GLY A 315 26.48 0.26 -6.42
N VAL A 316 26.16 -1.02 -6.23
CA VAL A 316 25.79 -1.57 -4.92
C VAL A 316 27.05 -1.85 -4.08
N VAL A 317 27.04 -1.42 -2.83
CA VAL A 317 28.09 -1.74 -1.85
C VAL A 317 27.69 -3.00 -1.10
N LEU A 318 28.08 -4.16 -1.62
CA LEU A 318 27.62 -5.48 -1.14
C LEU A 318 27.83 -5.71 0.36
N ASP A 319 28.99 -5.33 0.91
CA ASP A 319 29.30 -5.49 2.35
C ASP A 319 28.45 -4.60 3.27
N LYS A 320 27.74 -3.63 2.70
CA LYS A 320 26.83 -2.71 3.40
C LYS A 320 25.37 -2.96 3.04
N LEU A 321 25.08 -3.87 2.10
CA LEU A 321 23.73 -4.19 1.68
C LEU A 321 23.04 -5.02 2.79
N PRO A 322 21.94 -4.52 3.37
CA PRO A 322 21.21 -5.26 4.39
C PRO A 322 20.44 -6.44 3.79
N GLU A 323 20.08 -7.40 4.64
CA GLU A 323 19.15 -8.46 4.27
C GLU A 323 17.69 -7.95 4.23
N PRO A 324 16.89 -8.39 3.26
CA PRO A 324 15.45 -8.12 3.20
C PRO A 324 14.72 -9.01 4.22
N LEU A 325 14.82 -8.66 5.50
CA LEU A 325 14.13 -9.37 6.57
C LEU A 325 12.93 -8.55 7.06
N LEU A 326 11.83 -9.25 7.30
CA LEU A 326 10.76 -8.78 8.17
C LEU A 326 11.00 -9.40 9.55
N GLY A 327 10.88 -8.58 10.59
CA GLY A 327 11.00 -9.07 11.96
C GLY A 327 9.85 -10.01 12.34
N THR A 328 9.84 -10.45 13.59
CA THR A 328 8.74 -11.20 14.18
C THR A 328 8.15 -10.40 15.34
N THR A 329 6.84 -10.44 15.50
CA THR A 329 6.17 -9.79 16.63
C THR A 329 6.59 -10.49 17.92
N GLU A 330 7.18 -9.75 18.86
CA GLU A 330 7.60 -10.28 20.15
C GLU A 330 6.46 -10.20 21.19
N VAL A 331 6.47 -11.11 22.17
CA VAL A 331 5.41 -11.19 23.21
C VAL A 331 5.19 -9.85 23.92
N TRP A 332 6.26 -9.11 24.21
CA TRP A 332 6.14 -7.81 24.88
C TRP A 332 5.36 -6.78 24.07
N MET A 333 5.35 -6.89 22.73
CA MET A 333 4.60 -5.97 21.86
C MET A 333 3.10 -6.17 22.07
N LYS A 334 2.67 -7.42 22.18
CA LYS A 334 1.29 -7.80 22.48
C LYS A 334 0.92 -7.34 23.90
N GLU A 335 1.77 -7.58 24.89
CA GLU A 335 1.57 -7.08 26.25
C GLU A 335 1.50 -5.55 26.31
N PHE A 336 2.30 -4.86 25.49
CA PHE A 336 2.30 -3.40 25.41
C PHE A 336 0.93 -2.86 24.97
N ALA A 337 0.21 -3.58 24.10
CA ALA A 337 -1.12 -3.18 23.64
C ALA A 337 -2.15 -3.13 24.79
N HIS A 338 -2.01 -4.00 25.78
CA HIS A 338 -3.02 -4.24 26.83
C HIS A 338 -2.66 -3.69 28.21
N THR A 339 -1.48 -3.10 28.40
CA THR A 339 -0.99 -2.68 29.72
C THR A 339 -1.39 -1.25 30.11
N GLY A 340 -1.35 -0.93 31.41
CA GLY A 340 -1.41 0.47 31.89
C GLY A 340 -0.07 1.21 31.73
N LEU A 341 -0.01 2.47 32.20
CA LEU A 341 1.22 3.29 32.15
C LEU A 341 2.40 2.63 32.90
N SER A 342 2.13 2.01 34.05
CA SER A 342 3.15 1.28 34.81
C SER A 342 3.72 0.10 34.01
N GLY A 343 2.87 -0.65 33.31
CA GLY A 343 3.31 -1.74 32.42
C GLY A 343 4.12 -1.22 31.24
N THR A 344 3.71 -0.11 30.61
CA THR A 344 4.50 0.56 29.56
C THR A 344 5.92 0.86 30.02
N PHE A 345 6.08 1.43 31.21
CA PHE A 345 7.40 1.77 31.74
C PHE A 345 8.28 0.54 31.93
N LEU A 346 7.71 -0.58 32.37
CA LEU A 346 8.42 -1.85 32.53
C LEU A 346 8.82 -2.48 31.19
N LEU A 347 8.05 -2.24 30.13
CA LEU A 347 8.32 -2.76 28.78
C LEU A 347 9.23 -1.84 27.95
N ALA A 348 9.41 -0.57 28.34
CA ALA A 348 10.25 0.38 27.62
C ALA A 348 11.70 -0.10 27.36
N PRO A 349 12.40 -0.79 28.30
CA PRO A 349 13.71 -1.36 28.01
C PRO A 349 13.69 -2.43 26.91
N LEU A 350 12.60 -3.22 26.81
CA LEU A 350 12.44 -4.22 25.74
C LEU A 350 12.21 -3.53 24.39
N ALA A 351 11.38 -2.49 24.36
CA ALA A 351 11.17 -1.67 23.16
C ALA A 351 12.47 -1.01 22.68
N MET A 352 13.25 -0.42 23.59
CA MET A 352 14.57 0.15 23.26
C MET A 352 15.53 -0.91 22.73
N ARG A 353 15.62 -2.06 23.41
CA ARG A 353 16.46 -3.18 22.97
C ARG A 353 16.06 -3.68 21.58
N TYR A 354 14.77 -3.76 21.30
CA TYR A 354 14.24 -4.16 20.00
C TYR A 354 14.67 -3.15 18.93
N VAL A 355 14.36 -1.86 19.12
CA VAL A 355 14.73 -0.80 18.17
C VAL A 355 16.24 -0.75 17.90
N MET A 356 17.08 -0.92 18.92
CA MET A 356 18.54 -0.96 18.75
C MET A 356 19.05 -2.17 17.93
N ARG A 357 18.28 -3.25 17.87
CA ARG A 357 18.60 -4.46 17.10
C ARG A 357 17.94 -4.48 15.72
N HIS A 358 16.84 -3.74 15.59
CA HIS A 358 15.95 -3.73 14.44
C HIS A 358 15.83 -2.31 13.89
N LEU A 359 16.96 -1.75 13.41
CA LEU A 359 17.03 -0.39 12.86
C LEU A 359 16.10 -0.22 11.65
N GLU A 360 15.73 -1.32 10.97
CA GLU A 360 14.70 -1.34 9.94
C GLU A 360 13.32 -0.82 10.40
N SER A 361 13.07 -0.85 11.71
CA SER A 361 11.83 -0.37 12.33
C SER A 361 11.82 1.16 12.51
N VAL A 362 12.92 1.85 12.19
CA VAL A 362 13.12 3.29 12.40
C VAL A 362 13.20 4.02 11.05
N PRO A 363 12.11 4.69 10.61
CA PRO A 363 12.07 5.31 9.29
C PRO A 363 13.21 6.31 9.00
N PRO A 364 13.62 7.18 9.95
CA PRO A 364 14.74 8.10 9.74
C PRO A 364 16.08 7.44 9.38
N ASP A 365 16.31 6.19 9.77
CA ASP A 365 17.57 5.46 9.56
C ASP A 365 17.64 4.83 8.18
N MET A 366 16.49 4.53 7.55
CA MET A 366 16.40 3.87 6.26
C MET A 366 17.13 4.65 5.13
N PRO A 367 17.01 5.98 4.99
CA PRO A 367 17.79 6.71 4.01
C PRO A 367 19.30 6.69 4.28
N TYR A 368 19.77 6.43 5.50
CA TYR A 368 21.21 6.31 5.79
C TYR A 368 21.71 4.91 5.40
N GLU A 369 20.93 3.89 5.72
CA GLU A 369 21.20 2.51 5.33
C GLU A 369 21.28 2.37 3.81
N PHE A 370 20.31 2.92 3.07
CA PHE A 370 20.29 2.86 1.61
C PHE A 370 21.45 3.62 0.97
N ASP A 371 21.84 4.78 1.52
CA ASP A 371 23.02 5.52 1.06
C ASP A 371 24.30 4.71 1.27
N ALA A 372 24.46 4.08 2.44
CA ALA A 372 25.62 3.24 2.75
C ALA A 372 25.73 2.00 1.83
N ALA A 373 24.58 1.46 1.39
CA ALA A 373 24.50 0.37 0.43
C ALA A 373 24.64 0.83 -1.04
N GLY A 374 24.79 2.14 -1.31
CA GLY A 374 24.91 2.69 -2.67
C GLY A 374 23.58 2.80 -3.43
N LEU A 375 22.45 2.67 -2.73
CA LEU A 375 21.11 2.59 -3.32
C LEU A 375 20.39 3.94 -3.48
N LEU A 376 21.04 5.04 -3.09
CA LEU A 376 20.51 6.39 -3.27
C LEU A 376 21.34 7.18 -4.28
N GLN A 377 20.69 8.09 -5.00
CA GLN A 377 21.39 9.06 -5.80
C GLN A 377 22.15 10.05 -4.89
N GLN A 378 23.32 10.48 -5.35
CA GLN A 378 24.14 11.48 -4.67
C GLN A 378 24.33 12.70 -5.57
N ARG A 379 24.38 13.89 -4.95
CA ARG A 379 24.81 15.15 -5.58
C ARG A 379 25.94 15.73 -4.75
N ASP A 380 27.04 16.10 -5.41
CA ASP A 380 28.25 16.65 -4.77
C ASP A 380 28.78 15.78 -3.61
N GLY A 381 28.75 14.46 -3.80
CA GLY A 381 29.21 13.48 -2.80
C GLY A 381 28.32 13.35 -1.56
N LYS A 382 27.09 13.88 -1.59
CA LYS A 382 26.11 13.77 -0.51
C LYS A 382 24.83 13.14 -1.02
N ARG A 383 24.15 12.37 -0.15
CA ARG A 383 22.79 11.85 -0.41
C ARG A 383 21.88 12.95 -0.95
N TYR A 384 21.33 12.73 -2.14
CA TYR A 384 20.40 13.65 -2.76
C TYR A 384 19.05 13.54 -2.06
N ARG A 385 18.55 14.68 -1.55
CA ARG A 385 17.26 14.78 -0.89
C ARG A 385 16.46 15.90 -1.52
N ILE A 386 15.21 15.61 -1.80
CA ILE A 386 14.23 16.55 -2.33
C ILE A 386 13.20 16.80 -1.22
N HIS A 387 12.95 18.07 -0.90
CA HIS A 387 11.93 18.47 0.07
C HIS A 387 10.79 19.13 -0.69
N TYR A 388 9.63 18.48 -0.66
CA TYR A 388 8.41 19.01 -1.24
C TYR A 388 7.47 19.53 -0.16
N SER A 389 6.91 20.72 -0.35
CA SER A 389 5.92 21.32 0.54
C SER A 389 4.97 22.22 -0.23
N HIS A 390 3.78 22.45 0.33
CA HIS A 390 2.80 23.38 -0.25
C HIS A 390 3.25 24.85 -0.24
N LYS A 391 4.27 25.20 0.57
CA LYS A 391 4.84 26.56 0.66
C LYS A 391 6.08 26.76 -0.20
N GLY A 392 6.58 25.69 -0.81
CA GLY A 392 7.87 25.67 -1.49
C GLY A 392 7.79 24.95 -2.82
N MET A 393 8.76 24.07 -3.06
CA MET A 393 8.74 23.23 -4.24
C MET A 393 7.67 22.15 -4.08
N THR A 394 6.83 21.98 -5.09
CA THR A 394 5.93 20.82 -5.19
C THR A 394 6.48 19.85 -6.25
N PRO A 395 6.09 18.57 -6.24
CA PRO A 395 6.47 17.64 -7.29
C PRO A 395 5.84 18.00 -8.66
N TYR A 396 4.75 18.79 -8.65
CA TYR A 396 3.93 19.10 -9.82
C TYR A 396 4.06 20.56 -10.30
N GLY A 397 5.02 21.29 -9.75
CA GLY A 397 5.30 22.67 -10.12
C GLY A 397 4.45 23.74 -9.41
N PRO A 398 4.78 25.03 -9.65
CA PRO A 398 4.27 26.15 -8.85
C PRO A 398 2.77 26.40 -8.98
N ALA A 399 2.12 25.90 -10.04
CA ALA A 399 0.68 26.08 -10.26
C ALA A 399 -0.19 25.11 -9.42
N PHE A 400 0.41 24.14 -8.73
CA PHE A 400 -0.34 23.12 -7.99
C PHE A 400 -1.08 23.69 -6.76
N PHE A 401 -0.46 24.66 -6.07
CA PHE A 401 -1.08 25.46 -5.01
C PHE A 401 -0.94 26.95 -5.41
N PRO A 402 -1.93 27.54 -6.10
CA PRO A 402 -1.87 28.91 -6.58
C PRO A 402 -1.93 29.97 -5.47
#